data_AF-A0A0D7EEP4-F1
#
_entry.id   AF-A0A0D7EEP4-F1
#
_cell.length_a   1.000
_cell.length_b   1.000
_cell.length_c   1.000
_cell.angle_alpha   90.00
_cell.angle_beta   90.00
_cell.angle_gamma   90.00
#
_symmetry.space_group_name_H-M   'P 1'
#
loop_
_entity.id
_entity.type
_entity.pdbx_description
1 polymer ?
#
loop_
_entity_poly.entity_id
_entity_poly.type
_entity_poly.pdbx_seq_one_letter_code
_entity_poly.pdbx_strand_id
1 'polypeptide(L)'
;HHHHHHHHKSHYPSWPLEIPGAQYSPVSWSAVTGWADDDQLAAFKTFRASCRPIAARRQPSTTSKPLGGSLRAPCRAAISAKIANAAQARRFFERHFRPLEISRLGEADGFVTGYYEPVIEGSRVKTDVYNVPVYRRPSNLFVRGVKPGATGLPNKGQVFRKIGRRKLVPYYDRAEIEDGAIAGRGLEICWLKSQTDLLFTQIQGSARVRLEDGGTVRINYDAHNGLPYTPVGRILIDRNIVPKEEMSMQRIRQWMDANPDGAKELRRQNRSYVFFREVQLSDKDEAVGAQGVPLTPGRSIAVDKSLHVYGTPFFIAGELPLESEQSKTPFHRLMVAQDTGSAIVGPARADLYFGAGNEAGAVAGRIRHKMRFVMLLPNSLDPVAQGRNMPLPKARPSNKIAKTEAASVASAIPLPQARPVAANRPAHRAPSHRRHRSGR
;
A
#
# COMPACT_ATOMS: atom_id res chain seq x y z
N HIS A 1 -18.25 -1.73 -49.64
CA HIS A 1 -19.08 -1.24 -48.53
C HIS A 1 -18.47 -1.64 -47.20
N HIS A 2 -18.09 -0.68 -46.37
CA HIS A 2 -17.56 -0.90 -45.02
C HIS A 2 -18.71 -1.21 -44.04
N HIS A 3 -18.61 -2.33 -43.33
CA HIS A 3 -19.44 -2.60 -42.15
C HIS A 3 -18.71 -2.13 -40.89
N HIS A 4 -19.21 -1.04 -40.29
CA HIS A 4 -18.87 -0.65 -38.94
C HIS A 4 -19.65 -1.53 -37.95
N HIS A 5 -18.94 -2.34 -37.17
CA HIS A 5 -19.48 -2.95 -35.96
C HIS A 5 -19.54 -1.90 -34.85
N HIS A 6 -20.73 -1.35 -34.58
CA HIS A 6 -20.99 -0.61 -33.36
C HIS A 6 -21.14 -1.60 -32.19
N HIS A 7 -20.10 -1.71 -31.36
CA HIS A 7 -20.24 -2.28 -30.03
C HIS A 7 -21.08 -1.33 -29.17
N HIS A 8 -22.34 -1.70 -28.93
CA HIS A 8 -23.14 -1.08 -27.87
C HIS A 8 -22.49 -1.39 -26.51
N LYS A 9 -21.76 -0.40 -25.97
CA LYS A 9 -21.40 -0.39 -24.54
C LYS A 9 -22.69 -0.17 -23.75
N SER A 10 -23.12 -1.19 -23.02
CA SER A 10 -24.16 -1.04 -22.00
C SER A 10 -23.68 -0.02 -20.96
N HIS A 11 -24.22 1.19 -21.01
CA HIS A 11 -23.98 2.23 -20.02
C HIS A 11 -24.73 1.88 -18.72
N TYR A 12 -24.14 1.01 -17.90
CA TYR A 12 -24.45 1.00 -16.47
C TYR A 12 -24.01 2.35 -15.86
N PRO A 13 -24.71 2.88 -14.84
CA PRO A 13 -24.26 4.08 -14.15
C PRO A 13 -22.85 3.82 -13.60
N SER A 14 -21.85 4.48 -14.18
CA SER A 14 -20.46 4.35 -13.74
C SER A 14 -20.34 5.00 -12.37
N TRP A 15 -20.13 4.18 -11.34
CA TRP A 15 -19.70 4.65 -10.04
C TRP A 15 -18.40 5.47 -10.22
N PRO A 16 -18.31 6.71 -9.74
CA PRO A 16 -17.18 7.60 -10.04
C PRO A 16 -15.87 7.15 -9.36
N LEU A 17 -15.94 6.18 -8.44
CA LEU A 17 -14.82 5.69 -7.65
C LEU A 17 -14.46 4.24 -8.01
N GLU A 18 -13.54 4.02 -8.94
CA GLU A 18 -13.02 2.67 -9.21
C GLU A 18 -11.66 2.45 -8.54
N ILE A 19 -11.58 1.53 -7.58
CA ILE A 19 -10.32 1.10 -6.96
C ILE A 19 -9.94 -0.28 -7.54
N PRO A 20 -8.83 -0.39 -8.30
CA PRO A 20 -8.42 -1.66 -8.90
C PRO A 20 -8.28 -2.80 -7.89
N GLY A 21 -8.90 -3.95 -8.18
CA GLY A 21 -8.83 -5.14 -7.34
C GLY A 21 -9.59 -5.04 -6.01
N ALA A 22 -10.41 -4.01 -5.83
CA ALA A 22 -11.26 -3.84 -4.65
C ALA A 22 -12.70 -4.26 -4.93
N GLN A 23 -13.38 -4.66 -3.86
CA GLN A 23 -14.83 -4.63 -3.76
C GLN A 23 -15.20 -3.68 -2.62
N TYR A 24 -16.32 -2.98 -2.75
CA TYR A 24 -16.76 -2.03 -1.74
C TYR A 24 -18.28 -1.90 -1.72
N SER A 25 -18.82 -1.62 -0.54
CA SER A 25 -20.25 -1.44 -0.31
C SER A 25 -20.49 -0.20 0.55
N PRO A 26 -21.40 0.71 0.15
CA PRO A 26 -21.88 1.75 1.04
C PRO A 26 -22.54 1.14 2.27
N VAL A 27 -22.30 1.74 3.43
CA VAL A 27 -22.95 1.35 4.68
C VAL A 27 -23.54 2.59 5.37
N SER A 28 -24.45 2.39 6.32
CA SER A 28 -24.87 3.47 7.22
C SER A 28 -23.87 3.60 8.38
N TRP A 29 -23.81 4.76 9.02
CA TRP A 29 -23.00 4.93 10.23
C TRP A 29 -23.40 3.97 11.36
N SER A 30 -24.69 3.63 11.45
CA SER A 30 -25.19 2.63 12.43
C SER A 30 -24.71 1.20 12.14
N ALA A 31 -24.32 0.88 10.90
CA ALA A 31 -23.80 -0.43 10.52
C ALA A 31 -22.28 -0.56 10.72
N VAL A 32 -21.60 0.53 11.10
CA VAL A 32 -20.17 0.53 11.44
C VAL A 32 -20.02 0.21 12.92
N THR A 33 -19.84 -1.07 13.23
CA THR A 33 -19.66 -1.57 14.60
C THR A 33 -18.55 -0.81 15.33
N GLY A 34 -18.85 -0.29 16.52
CA GLY A 34 -17.89 0.46 17.34
C GLY A 34 -17.68 1.92 16.92
N TRP A 35 -18.39 2.43 15.90
CA TRP A 35 -18.25 3.82 15.46
C TRP A 35 -18.51 4.84 16.58
N ALA A 36 -19.48 4.56 17.45
CA ALA A 36 -19.83 5.48 18.54
C ALA A 36 -18.82 5.47 19.71
N ASP A 37 -18.02 4.41 19.83
CA ASP A 37 -17.17 4.12 20.99
C ASP A 37 -15.73 4.65 20.82
N ASP A 38 -15.37 5.07 19.61
CA ASP A 38 -14.03 5.58 19.32
C ASP A 38 -13.81 7.00 19.83
N ASP A 39 -12.60 7.30 20.30
CA ASP A 39 -12.14 8.68 20.51
C ASP A 39 -11.89 9.39 19.18
N GLN A 40 -12.97 9.89 18.60
CA GLN A 40 -12.93 10.63 17.34
C GLN A 40 -12.24 11.99 17.46
N LEU A 41 -12.02 12.53 18.67
CA LEU A 41 -11.27 13.76 18.82
C LEU A 41 -9.79 13.52 18.50
N ALA A 42 -9.21 12.41 18.98
CA ALA A 42 -7.86 12.00 18.58
C ALA A 42 -7.78 11.79 17.06
N ALA A 43 -8.72 11.06 16.46
CA ALA A 43 -8.78 10.86 15.01
C ALA A 43 -8.87 12.19 14.23
N PHE A 44 -9.69 13.14 14.70
CA PHE A 44 -9.81 14.46 14.08
C PHE A 44 -8.52 15.27 14.17
N LYS A 45 -7.82 15.25 15.31
CA LYS A 45 -6.52 15.93 15.46
C LYS A 45 -5.49 15.36 14.47
N THR A 46 -5.43 14.03 14.33
CA THR A 46 -4.57 13.34 13.35
C THR A 46 -4.95 13.71 11.92
N PHE A 47 -6.24 13.66 11.57
CA PHE A 47 -6.72 14.05 10.23
C PHE A 47 -6.38 15.51 9.90
N ARG A 48 -6.57 16.42 10.86
CA ARG A 48 -6.27 17.85 10.70
C ARG A 48 -4.78 18.11 10.44
N ALA A 49 -3.87 17.29 10.99
CA ALA A 49 -2.45 17.39 10.68
C ALA A 49 -2.17 17.13 9.19
N SER A 50 -2.83 16.11 8.61
CA SER A 50 -2.77 15.82 7.17
C SER A 50 -3.35 16.93 6.29
N CYS A 51 -4.24 17.77 6.83
CA CYS A 51 -4.95 18.76 6.03
C CYS A 51 -4.13 19.97 5.61
N ARG A 52 -3.08 20.33 6.35
CA ARG A 52 -2.19 21.44 5.97
C ARG A 52 -1.53 21.20 4.59
N PRO A 53 -0.79 20.10 4.35
CA PRO A 53 -0.20 19.86 3.03
C PRO A 53 -1.25 19.59 1.94
N ILE A 54 -2.41 19.01 2.28
CA ILE A 54 -3.50 18.77 1.32
C ILE A 54 -4.11 20.10 0.82
N ALA A 55 -4.37 21.04 1.74
CA ALA A 55 -4.98 22.33 1.41
C ALA A 55 -3.99 23.29 0.73
N ALA A 56 -2.70 23.22 1.06
CA ALA A 56 -1.65 24.06 0.47
C ALA A 56 -1.37 23.76 -1.01
N ARG A 57 -1.77 22.59 -1.51
CA ARG A 57 -1.48 22.16 -2.89
C ARG A 57 -2.29 23.00 -3.88
N ARG A 58 -1.62 23.90 -4.62
CA ARG A 58 -2.30 24.82 -5.57
C ARG A 58 -2.85 24.12 -6.81
N GLN A 59 -2.07 23.23 -7.42
CA GLN A 59 -2.47 22.51 -8.64
C GLN A 59 -3.37 21.30 -8.31
N PRO A 60 -4.46 21.05 -9.06
CA PRO A 60 -5.19 19.79 -8.98
C PRO A 60 -4.20 18.63 -9.12
N SER A 61 -4.38 17.61 -8.30
CA SER A 61 -3.53 16.43 -8.41
C SER A 61 -3.81 15.79 -9.77
N THR A 62 -2.84 15.77 -10.68
CA THR A 62 -2.90 15.00 -11.95
C THR A 62 -2.90 13.48 -11.70
N THR A 63 -3.01 13.06 -10.44
CA THR A 63 -3.08 11.66 -10.06
C THR A 63 -4.39 11.08 -10.53
N SER A 64 -4.32 10.04 -11.36
CA SER A 64 -5.44 9.16 -11.74
C SER A 64 -5.98 8.32 -10.58
N LYS A 65 -5.70 8.72 -9.33
CA LYS A 65 -6.12 7.97 -8.15
C LYS A 65 -7.60 8.18 -7.88
N PRO A 66 -8.30 7.17 -7.34
CA PRO A 66 -9.76 7.22 -7.22
C PRO A 66 -10.26 8.37 -6.33
N LEU A 67 -9.56 8.67 -5.23
CA LEU A 67 -9.91 9.81 -4.36
C LEU A 67 -9.39 11.16 -4.90
N GLY A 68 -8.44 11.19 -5.84
CA GLY A 68 -7.90 12.40 -6.46
C GLY A 68 -7.67 13.56 -5.48
N GLY A 69 -8.28 14.71 -5.77
CA GLY A 69 -8.25 15.92 -4.93
C GLY A 69 -9.43 16.09 -3.96
N SER A 70 -10.29 15.08 -3.82
CA SER A 70 -11.57 15.17 -3.07
C SER A 70 -11.42 15.53 -1.60
N LEU A 71 -10.28 15.18 -0.97
CA LEU A 71 -9.99 15.51 0.44
C LEU A 71 -9.81 17.01 0.70
N ARG A 72 -9.68 17.87 -0.33
CA ARG A 72 -9.48 19.31 -0.13
C ARG A 72 -10.63 19.99 0.60
N ALA A 73 -11.87 19.68 0.23
CA ALA A 73 -13.05 20.28 0.84
C ALA A 73 -13.18 19.92 2.33
N PRO A 74 -13.17 18.63 2.75
CA PRO A 74 -13.18 18.29 4.17
C PRO A 74 -11.95 18.83 4.90
N CYS A 75 -10.78 18.89 4.26
CA CYS A 75 -9.60 19.46 4.90
C CYS A 75 -9.68 20.96 5.17
N ARG A 76 -10.24 21.75 4.25
CA ARG A 76 -10.51 23.18 4.50
C ARG A 76 -11.46 23.34 5.68
N ALA A 77 -12.54 22.54 5.72
CA ALA A 77 -13.47 22.56 6.83
C ALA A 77 -12.80 22.17 8.17
N ALA A 78 -11.95 21.14 8.17
CA ALA A 78 -11.21 20.70 9.37
C ALA A 78 -10.26 21.77 9.91
N ILE A 79 -9.59 22.52 9.01
CA ILE A 79 -8.68 23.61 9.40
C ILE A 79 -9.45 24.74 10.09
N SER A 80 -10.62 25.11 9.59
CA SER A 80 -11.46 26.18 10.17
C SER A 80 -12.26 25.74 11.40
N ALA A 81 -12.45 24.44 11.61
CA ALA A 81 -13.34 23.93 12.64
C ALA A 81 -12.73 24.02 14.05
N LYS A 82 -13.53 24.54 14.98
CA LYS A 82 -13.24 24.55 16.43
C LYS A 82 -13.88 23.33 17.09
N ILE A 83 -13.23 22.18 16.97
CA ILE A 83 -13.69 20.91 17.57
C ILE A 83 -12.94 20.67 18.88
N ALA A 84 -13.70 20.54 19.97
CA ALA A 84 -13.20 20.40 21.33
C ALA A 84 -13.46 19.02 21.96
N ASN A 85 -14.40 18.23 21.43
CA ASN A 85 -14.76 16.93 22.00
C ASN A 85 -15.08 15.87 20.92
N ALA A 86 -15.14 14.60 21.35
CA ALA A 86 -15.38 13.46 20.48
C ALA A 86 -16.73 13.55 19.74
N ALA A 87 -17.79 14.02 20.40
CA ALA A 87 -19.11 14.16 19.76
C ALA A 87 -19.12 15.20 18.62
N GLN A 88 -18.42 16.32 18.77
CA GLN A 88 -18.22 17.30 17.71
C GLN A 88 -17.37 16.73 16.57
N ALA A 89 -16.32 15.97 16.89
CA ALA A 89 -15.47 15.31 15.91
C ALA A 89 -16.24 14.25 15.11
N ARG A 90 -17.07 13.44 15.78
CA ARG A 90 -17.97 12.48 15.14
C ARG A 90 -18.88 13.15 14.11
N ARG A 91 -19.58 14.20 14.54
CA ARG A 91 -20.47 14.99 13.66
C ARG A 91 -19.73 15.61 12.48
N PHE A 92 -18.46 15.97 12.65
CA PHE A 92 -17.64 16.45 11.55
C PHE A 92 -17.43 15.34 10.50
N PHE A 93 -17.02 14.13 10.91
CA PHE A 93 -16.84 13.03 9.97
C PHE A 93 -18.15 12.62 9.30
N GLU A 94 -19.25 12.50 10.06
CA GLU A 94 -20.57 12.17 9.53
C GLU A 94 -21.12 13.21 8.53
N ARG A 95 -20.80 14.49 8.76
CA ARG A 95 -21.20 15.59 7.89
C ARG A 95 -20.43 15.60 6.59
N HIS A 96 -19.14 15.31 6.61
CA HIS A 96 -18.25 15.52 5.47
C HIS A 96 -17.93 14.25 4.67
N PHE A 97 -18.26 13.07 5.21
CA PHE A 97 -17.94 11.79 4.61
C PHE A 97 -19.13 10.82 4.59
N ARG A 98 -18.96 9.75 3.81
CA ARG A 98 -19.80 8.55 3.78
C ARG A 98 -18.94 7.33 4.10
N PRO A 99 -19.42 6.40 4.94
CA PRO A 99 -18.68 5.18 5.20
C PRO A 99 -18.88 4.20 4.04
N LEU A 100 -17.75 3.72 3.51
CA LEU A 100 -17.68 2.75 2.42
C LEU A 100 -16.85 1.57 2.91
N GLU A 101 -17.50 0.44 3.17
CA GLU A 101 -16.80 -0.80 3.47
C GLU A 101 -15.99 -1.23 2.26
N ILE A 102 -14.73 -1.63 2.47
CA ILE A 102 -13.80 -1.97 1.40
C ILE A 102 -12.99 -3.22 1.74
N SER A 103 -12.86 -4.12 0.78
CA SER A 103 -11.98 -5.30 0.87
C SER A 103 -11.32 -5.59 -0.49
N ARG A 104 -10.41 -6.56 -0.53
CA ARG A 104 -9.92 -7.10 -1.80
C ARG A 104 -11.05 -7.91 -2.47
N LEU A 105 -11.14 -7.86 -3.79
CA LEU A 105 -12.10 -8.67 -4.54
C LEU A 105 -11.95 -10.16 -4.16
N GLY A 106 -13.04 -10.79 -3.72
CA GLY A 106 -13.06 -12.18 -3.28
C GLY A 106 -12.66 -12.40 -1.81
N GLU A 107 -12.34 -11.35 -1.06
CA GLU A 107 -12.07 -11.42 0.37
C GLU A 107 -13.14 -10.66 1.17
N ALA A 108 -13.55 -11.20 2.31
CA ALA A 108 -14.51 -10.53 3.19
C ALA A 108 -13.85 -9.37 3.96
N ASP A 109 -12.64 -9.59 4.45
CA ASP A 109 -11.92 -8.65 5.32
C ASP A 109 -10.70 -8.06 4.64
N GLY A 110 -10.20 -6.95 5.20
CA GLY A 110 -8.85 -6.47 4.96
C GLY A 110 -7.83 -7.15 5.87
N PHE A 111 -6.59 -6.67 5.82
CA PHE A 111 -5.50 -7.22 6.60
C PHE A 111 -4.61 -6.13 7.19
N VAL A 112 -4.28 -6.28 8.48
CA VAL A 112 -3.41 -5.35 9.20
C VAL A 112 -2.15 -6.02 9.73
N THR A 113 -1.07 -5.25 9.73
CA THR A 113 0.15 -5.52 10.51
C THR A 113 0.44 -4.33 11.43
N GLY A 114 1.50 -4.38 12.23
CA GLY A 114 1.94 -3.27 13.06
C GLY A 114 3.38 -2.85 12.77
N TYR A 115 3.64 -1.54 12.90
CA TYR A 115 4.97 -0.95 12.82
C TYR A 115 5.18 0.11 13.91
N TYR A 116 6.43 0.46 14.17
CA TYR A 116 6.82 1.33 15.27
C TYR A 116 8.15 2.03 14.98
N GLU A 117 8.51 3.03 15.77
CA GLU A 117 9.82 3.68 15.73
C GLU A 117 10.77 3.00 16.76
N PRO A 118 11.73 2.17 16.32
CA PRO A 118 12.66 1.52 17.23
C PRO A 118 13.58 2.51 17.92
N VAL A 119 13.89 2.22 19.19
CA VAL A 119 14.91 2.95 19.96
C VAL A 119 16.09 2.01 20.14
N ILE A 120 17.21 2.34 19.51
CA ILE A 120 18.42 1.52 19.41
C ILE A 120 19.64 2.30 19.90
N GLU A 121 20.73 1.59 20.14
CA GLU A 121 21.99 2.20 20.56
C GLU A 121 22.92 2.40 19.38
N GLY A 122 23.66 3.50 19.38
CA GLY A 122 24.63 3.80 18.34
C GLY A 122 25.71 4.77 18.79
N SER A 123 26.65 5.05 17.90
CA SER A 123 27.70 6.04 18.10
C SER A 123 27.82 6.95 16.89
N ARG A 124 28.27 8.20 17.11
CA ARG A 124 28.70 9.12 16.05
C ARG A 124 30.11 8.84 15.54
N VAL A 125 30.81 7.86 16.12
CA VAL A 125 32.14 7.45 15.71
C VAL A 125 32.16 5.93 15.57
N LYS A 126 32.85 5.44 14.54
CA LYS A 126 33.06 4.00 14.38
C LYS A 126 33.96 3.48 15.51
N THR A 127 33.53 2.43 16.19
CA THR A 127 34.33 1.69 17.18
C THR A 127 34.27 0.19 16.90
N ASP A 128 34.96 -0.62 17.70
CA ASP A 128 34.87 -2.08 17.58
C ASP A 128 33.46 -2.60 17.90
N VAL A 129 32.75 -1.91 18.80
CA VAL A 129 31.36 -2.20 19.19
C VAL A 129 30.37 -1.62 18.18
N TYR A 130 30.54 -0.36 17.78
CA TYR A 130 29.67 0.33 16.81
C TYR A 130 30.35 0.38 15.45
N ASN A 131 30.23 -0.72 14.71
CA ASN A 131 30.93 -0.90 13.44
C ASN A 131 30.00 -0.97 12.21
N VAL A 132 28.67 -0.96 12.41
CA VAL A 132 27.66 -1.06 11.34
C VAL A 132 27.18 0.32 10.91
N PRO A 133 27.53 0.81 9.71
CA PRO A 133 27.21 2.17 9.30
C PRO A 133 25.73 2.34 8.91
N VAL A 134 25.09 3.41 9.41
CA VAL A 134 23.80 3.90 8.92
C VAL A 134 24.07 4.96 7.84
N TYR A 135 23.68 4.68 6.60
CA TYR A 135 24.02 5.56 5.48
C TYR A 135 22.96 6.61 5.16
N ARG A 136 23.43 7.85 4.90
CA ARG A 136 22.67 8.89 4.21
C ARG A 136 22.51 8.58 2.73
N ARG A 137 21.53 9.19 2.08
CA ARG A 137 21.32 9.04 0.64
C ARG A 137 22.58 9.47 -0.14
N PRO A 138 23.17 8.58 -0.96
CA PRO A 138 24.34 8.92 -1.75
C PRO A 138 24.02 9.95 -2.85
N SER A 139 24.91 10.92 -3.06
CA SER A 139 24.75 11.97 -4.09
C SER A 139 24.70 11.42 -5.52
N ASN A 140 25.25 10.22 -5.74
CA ASN A 140 25.22 9.53 -7.02
C ASN A 140 24.02 8.59 -7.21
N LEU A 141 23.01 8.64 -6.33
CA LEU A 141 21.76 7.89 -6.44
C LEU A 141 20.72 8.67 -7.25
N PHE A 142 20.32 8.11 -8.38
CA PHE A 142 19.44 8.74 -9.36
C PHE A 142 18.18 7.92 -9.63
N VAL A 143 17.07 8.64 -9.84
CA VAL A 143 15.81 8.08 -10.34
C VAL A 143 15.39 8.92 -11.55
N ARG A 144 15.04 8.27 -12.65
CA ARG A 144 14.61 8.96 -13.87
C ARG A 144 13.37 9.80 -13.58
N GLY A 145 13.36 11.06 -14.03
CA GLY A 145 12.25 12.00 -13.80
C GLY A 145 12.20 12.62 -12.40
N VAL A 146 13.14 12.30 -11.50
CA VAL A 146 13.23 12.90 -10.16
C VAL A 146 14.43 13.84 -10.12
N LYS A 147 14.21 15.09 -9.72
CA LYS A 147 15.29 16.08 -9.57
C LYS A 147 16.26 15.65 -8.45
N PRO A 148 17.59 15.88 -8.59
CA PRO A 148 18.52 15.75 -7.48
C PRO A 148 18.05 16.58 -6.28
N GLY A 149 18.09 16.00 -5.08
CA GLY A 149 17.66 16.68 -3.85
C GLY A 149 16.15 16.71 -3.59
N ALA A 150 15.32 16.06 -4.42
CA ALA A 150 13.90 15.89 -4.10
C ALA A 150 13.69 15.15 -2.78
N THR A 151 12.79 15.66 -1.93
CA THR A 151 12.43 15.03 -0.65
C THR A 151 11.75 13.69 -0.90
N GLY A 152 12.39 12.61 -0.44
CA GLY A 152 11.91 11.25 -0.66
C GLY A 152 12.04 10.79 -2.12
N LEU A 153 11.88 9.47 -2.31
CA LEU A 153 11.86 8.83 -3.63
C LEU A 153 10.50 8.18 -3.91
N PRO A 154 10.14 7.99 -5.20
CA PRO A 154 9.01 7.14 -5.55
C PRO A 154 9.25 5.71 -5.02
N ASN A 155 8.25 5.10 -4.38
CA ASN A 155 8.35 3.73 -3.82
C ASN A 155 8.55 2.64 -4.90
N LYS A 156 8.44 2.98 -6.18
CA LYS A 156 8.57 2.08 -7.32
C LYS A 156 9.42 2.74 -8.39
N GLY A 157 10.18 1.93 -9.11
CA GLY A 157 11.01 2.36 -10.23
C GLY A 157 12.48 1.99 -10.04
N GLN A 158 13.21 2.00 -11.14
CA GLN A 158 14.63 1.68 -11.13
C GLN A 158 15.41 2.86 -10.54
N VAL A 159 16.27 2.53 -9.58
CA VAL A 159 17.24 3.45 -9.00
C VAL A 159 18.59 3.11 -9.60
N PHE A 160 19.30 4.15 -10.01
CA PHE A 160 20.56 4.04 -10.74
C PHE A 160 21.69 4.72 -9.98
N ARG A 161 22.90 4.22 -10.16
CA ARG A 161 24.13 4.97 -9.88
C ARG A 161 24.76 5.46 -11.17
N LYS A 162 25.33 6.66 -11.10
CA LYS A 162 26.10 7.22 -12.20
C LYS A 162 27.55 6.71 -12.15
N ILE A 163 28.02 6.14 -13.27
CA ILE A 163 29.43 5.79 -13.50
C ILE A 163 29.96 6.69 -14.61
N GLY A 164 31.05 7.42 -14.32
CA GLY A 164 31.61 8.41 -15.25
C GLY A 164 30.62 9.53 -15.61
N ARG A 165 30.73 10.09 -16.82
CA ARG A 165 29.93 11.26 -17.23
C ARG A 165 28.49 10.94 -17.62
N ARG A 166 28.18 9.75 -18.15
CA ARG A 166 26.85 9.46 -18.75
C ARG A 166 26.27 8.07 -18.47
N LYS A 167 27.01 7.11 -17.94
CA LYS A 167 26.49 5.75 -17.78
C LYS A 167 25.66 5.65 -16.50
N LEU A 168 24.39 5.29 -16.64
CA LEU A 168 23.52 4.90 -15.53
C LEU A 168 23.47 3.38 -15.47
N VAL A 169 23.82 2.81 -14.31
CA VAL A 169 23.66 1.38 -14.03
C VAL A 169 22.79 1.21 -12.79
N PRO A 170 22.14 0.04 -12.58
CA PRO A 170 21.41 -0.22 -11.34
C PRO A 170 22.23 0.10 -10.10
N TYR A 171 21.58 0.60 -9.06
CA TYR A 171 22.24 0.83 -7.77
C TYR A 171 22.70 -0.50 -7.16
N TYR A 172 23.66 -0.41 -6.22
CA TYR A 172 24.16 -1.56 -5.49
C TYR A 172 23.05 -2.24 -4.68
N ASP A 173 23.10 -3.57 -4.62
CA ASP A 173 22.25 -4.33 -3.72
C ASP A 173 22.76 -4.35 -2.28
N ARG A 174 21.96 -4.93 -1.38
CA ARG A 174 22.31 -5.01 0.04
C ARG A 174 23.66 -5.68 0.26
N ALA A 175 23.95 -6.79 -0.42
CA ALA A 175 25.19 -7.53 -0.19
C ALA A 175 26.40 -6.69 -0.61
N GLU A 176 26.34 -6.07 -1.79
CA GLU A 176 27.38 -5.16 -2.27
C GLU A 176 27.61 -3.98 -1.32
N ILE A 177 26.54 -3.39 -0.76
CA ILE A 177 26.64 -2.28 0.21
C ILE A 177 27.25 -2.77 1.54
N GLU A 178 26.81 -3.93 2.05
CA GLU A 178 27.37 -4.54 3.25
C GLU A 178 28.85 -4.94 3.09
N ASP A 179 29.26 -5.30 1.86
CA ASP A 179 30.64 -5.61 1.50
C ASP A 179 31.48 -4.34 1.20
N GLY A 180 30.90 -3.15 1.39
CA GLY A 180 31.65 -1.89 1.39
C GLY A 180 31.64 -1.11 0.07
N ALA A 181 30.76 -1.43 -0.89
CA ALA A 181 30.70 -0.74 -2.20
C ALA A 181 30.50 0.79 -2.11
N ILE A 182 30.07 1.31 -0.96
CA ILE A 182 29.91 2.75 -0.69
C ILE A 182 30.67 3.24 0.55
N ALA A 183 31.56 2.41 1.12
CA ALA A 183 32.35 2.78 2.29
C ALA A 183 33.38 3.88 2.00
N GLY A 184 33.77 4.63 3.03
CA GLY A 184 34.81 5.66 2.93
C GLY A 184 34.40 6.92 2.16
N ARG A 185 33.09 7.08 1.89
CA ARG A 185 32.55 8.21 1.13
C ARG A 185 31.99 9.34 2.02
N GLY A 186 32.16 9.22 3.35
CA GLY A 186 31.58 10.15 4.31
C GLY A 186 30.05 10.16 4.20
N LEU A 187 29.44 8.98 4.16
CA LEU A 187 27.98 8.79 4.06
C LEU A 187 27.36 8.32 5.38
N GLU A 188 28.16 8.00 6.38
CA GLU A 188 27.76 7.46 7.67
C GLU A 188 27.13 8.58 8.52
N ILE A 189 25.87 8.37 8.95
CA ILE A 189 25.15 9.24 9.90
C ILE A 189 25.57 8.90 11.33
N CYS A 190 25.57 7.60 11.63
CA CYS A 190 26.00 7.00 12.89
C CYS A 190 26.34 5.52 12.62
N TRP A 191 26.83 4.83 13.65
CA TRP A 191 27.15 3.41 13.62
C TRP A 191 26.35 2.66 14.68
N LEU A 192 25.84 1.48 14.32
CA LEU A 192 25.07 0.58 15.18
C LEU A 192 25.94 -0.63 15.58
N LYS A 193 25.48 -1.38 16.58
CA LYS A 193 26.11 -2.62 17.04
C LYS A 193 25.90 -3.81 16.11
N SER A 194 24.73 -3.85 15.44
CA SER A 194 24.29 -5.04 14.72
C SER A 194 23.67 -4.71 13.37
N GLN A 195 24.01 -5.52 12.37
CA GLN A 195 23.37 -5.48 11.06
C GLN A 195 21.91 -5.96 11.13
N THR A 196 21.55 -6.75 12.15
CA THR A 196 20.16 -7.12 12.44
C THR A 196 19.37 -5.88 12.83
N ASP A 197 19.89 -5.04 13.73
CA ASP A 197 19.24 -3.77 14.09
C ASP A 197 19.08 -2.86 12.89
N LEU A 198 20.13 -2.72 12.07
CA LEU A 198 20.04 -1.94 10.84
C LEU A 198 18.95 -2.46 9.91
N LEU A 199 18.85 -3.78 9.69
CA LEU A 199 17.80 -4.37 8.86
C LEU A 199 16.41 -4.03 9.40
N PHE A 200 16.17 -4.21 10.71
CA PHE A 200 14.87 -3.91 11.31
C PHE A 200 14.55 -2.41 11.24
N THR A 201 15.51 -1.53 11.52
CA THR A 201 15.36 -0.09 11.34
C THR A 201 15.01 0.29 9.90
N GLN A 202 15.61 -0.37 8.91
CA GLN A 202 15.28 -0.19 7.49
C GLN A 202 13.87 -0.68 7.12
N ILE A 203 13.39 -1.75 7.78
CA ILE A 203 12.01 -2.24 7.62
C ILE A 203 11.01 -1.26 8.22
N GLN A 204 11.30 -0.71 9.40
CA GLN A 204 10.43 0.26 10.09
C GLN A 204 10.45 1.64 9.42
N GLY A 205 11.57 2.03 8.80
CA GLY A 205 11.71 3.28 8.05
C GLY A 205 12.09 4.51 8.88
N SER A 206 12.15 4.39 10.21
CA SER A 206 12.71 5.41 11.11
C SER A 206 13.32 4.75 12.35
N ALA A 207 14.10 5.52 13.14
CA ALA A 207 14.58 5.10 14.45
C ALA A 207 15.02 6.29 15.31
N ARG A 208 15.08 6.05 16.63
CA ARG A 208 15.81 6.89 17.59
C ARG A 208 17.09 6.16 17.98
N VAL A 209 18.24 6.74 17.66
CA VAL A 209 19.55 6.17 18.01
C VAL A 209 20.07 6.90 19.24
N ARG A 210 20.05 6.21 20.39
CA ARG A 210 20.65 6.68 21.65
C ARG A 210 22.16 6.57 21.55
N LEU A 211 22.84 7.68 21.81
CA LEU A 211 24.29 7.80 21.83
C LEU A 211 24.83 7.56 23.24
N GLU A 212 26.11 7.21 23.34
CA GLU A 212 26.79 6.98 24.62
C GLU A 212 26.90 8.24 25.49
N ASP A 213 26.86 9.42 24.89
CA ASP A 213 26.85 10.72 25.58
C ASP A 213 25.47 11.13 26.12
N GLY A 214 24.46 10.26 25.98
CA GLY A 214 23.08 10.52 26.36
C GLY A 214 22.26 11.28 25.32
N GLY A 215 22.87 11.70 24.20
CA GLY A 215 22.18 12.32 23.08
C GLY A 215 21.35 11.33 22.25
N THR A 216 20.47 11.87 21.41
CA THR A 216 19.66 11.08 20.48
C THR A 216 19.85 11.57 19.05
N VAL A 217 20.14 10.66 18.13
CA VAL A 217 20.04 10.91 16.68
C VAL A 217 18.72 10.35 16.17
N ARG A 218 17.86 11.21 15.64
CA ARG A 218 16.60 10.81 14.99
C ARG A 218 16.84 10.61 13.50
N ILE A 219 16.51 9.44 12.98
CA ILE A 219 16.64 9.13 11.55
C ILE A 219 15.30 8.75 10.94
N ASN A 220 15.03 9.30 9.76
CA ASN A 220 13.87 8.95 8.94
C ASN A 220 14.29 8.50 7.54
N TYR A 221 13.46 7.69 6.91
CA TYR A 221 13.59 7.27 5.52
C TYR A 221 13.86 8.48 4.61
N ASP A 222 14.81 8.31 3.70
CA ASP A 222 15.12 9.28 2.64
C ASP A 222 15.08 8.65 1.24
N ALA A 223 15.67 7.47 1.08
CA ALA A 223 15.77 6.79 -0.21
C ALA A 223 15.87 5.26 -0.08
N HIS A 224 15.73 4.56 -1.22
CA HIS A 224 16.03 3.14 -1.34
C HIS A 224 16.89 2.88 -2.59
N ASN A 225 17.50 1.71 -2.68
CA ASN A 225 18.35 1.28 -3.81
C ASN A 225 17.58 0.75 -5.03
N GLY A 226 16.25 0.87 -5.06
CA GLY A 226 15.41 0.45 -6.19
C GLY A 226 15.10 -1.04 -6.29
N LEU A 227 15.68 -1.88 -5.43
CA LEU A 227 15.50 -3.32 -5.48
C LEU A 227 14.29 -3.78 -4.66
N PRO A 228 13.65 -4.90 -5.04
CA PRO A 228 12.46 -5.39 -4.35
C PRO A 228 12.79 -5.81 -2.91
N TYR A 229 11.83 -5.58 -2.02
CA TYR A 229 11.89 -6.07 -0.65
C TYR A 229 11.55 -7.56 -0.61
N THR A 230 12.42 -8.36 0.02
CA THR A 230 12.19 -9.78 0.29
C THR A 230 11.95 -9.97 1.80
N PRO A 231 10.77 -10.45 2.24
CA PRO A 231 10.51 -10.70 3.65
C PRO A 231 11.35 -11.88 4.17
N VAL A 232 12.31 -11.61 5.06
CA VAL A 232 13.20 -12.64 5.63
C VAL A 232 12.44 -13.73 6.39
N GLY A 233 11.32 -13.38 7.05
CA GLY A 233 10.47 -14.37 7.71
C GLY A 233 9.87 -15.39 6.74
N ARG A 234 9.58 -15.00 5.48
CA ARG A 234 9.07 -15.96 4.48
C ARG A 234 10.14 -17.01 4.14
N ILE A 235 11.39 -16.60 4.03
CA ILE A 235 12.51 -17.51 3.74
C ILE A 235 12.72 -18.51 4.88
N LEU A 236 12.61 -18.06 6.14
CA LEU A 236 12.70 -18.95 7.30
C LEU A 236 11.59 -20.00 7.31
N ILE A 237 10.37 -19.62 6.93
CA ILE A 237 9.24 -20.56 6.76
C ILE A 237 9.53 -21.54 5.63
N ASP A 238 9.92 -21.04 4.45
CA ASP A 238 10.13 -21.86 3.26
C ASP A 238 11.28 -22.86 3.43
N ARG A 239 12.23 -22.56 4.32
CA ARG A 239 13.33 -23.46 4.70
C ARG A 239 12.99 -24.38 5.87
N ASN A 240 11.76 -24.35 6.39
CA ASN A 240 11.32 -25.10 7.57
C ASN A 240 12.16 -24.84 8.84
N ILE A 241 12.72 -23.63 8.97
CA ILE A 241 13.54 -23.23 10.13
C ILE A 241 12.65 -22.69 11.26
N VAL A 242 11.61 -21.94 10.89
CA VAL A 242 10.63 -21.38 11.84
C VAL A 242 9.23 -21.65 11.31
N PRO A 243 8.34 -22.30 12.10
CA PRO A 243 6.94 -22.49 11.72
C PRO A 243 6.23 -21.17 11.42
N LYS A 244 5.24 -21.19 10.53
CA LYS A 244 4.51 -19.98 10.10
C LYS A 244 3.72 -19.34 11.24
N GLU A 245 3.33 -20.17 12.19
CA GLU A 245 2.50 -19.90 13.37
C GLU A 245 3.32 -19.17 14.44
N GLU A 246 4.61 -19.49 14.56
CA GLU A 246 5.57 -18.84 15.46
C GLU A 246 6.23 -17.59 14.84
N MET A 247 5.95 -17.30 13.57
CA MET A 247 6.66 -16.27 12.82
C MET A 247 6.30 -14.86 13.32
N SER A 248 7.23 -14.25 14.07
CA SER A 248 7.17 -12.88 14.58
C SER A 248 8.50 -12.15 14.38
N MET A 249 8.52 -10.83 14.53
CA MET A 249 9.76 -10.05 14.47
C MET A 249 10.75 -10.49 15.57
N GLN A 250 10.24 -10.81 16.75
CA GLN A 250 11.00 -11.32 17.89
C GLN A 250 11.65 -12.66 17.56
N ARG A 251 10.88 -13.59 16.98
CA ARG A 251 11.38 -14.92 16.61
C ARG A 251 12.47 -14.86 15.54
N ILE A 252 12.30 -13.98 14.54
CA ILE A 252 13.32 -13.72 13.50
C ILE A 252 14.60 -13.21 14.15
N ARG A 253 14.49 -12.21 15.04
CA ARG A 253 15.64 -11.62 15.73
C ARG A 253 16.38 -12.65 16.59
N GLN A 254 15.65 -13.40 17.42
CA GLN A 254 16.23 -14.48 18.23
C GLN A 254 17.00 -15.50 17.37
N TRP A 255 16.43 -15.89 16.22
CA TRP A 255 17.13 -16.81 15.32
C TRP A 255 18.39 -16.18 14.72
N MET A 256 18.32 -14.92 14.29
CA MET A 256 19.47 -14.20 13.72
C MET A 256 20.60 -14.01 14.73
N ASP A 257 20.27 -13.70 15.98
CA ASP A 257 21.25 -13.52 17.05
C ASP A 257 21.93 -14.85 17.43
N ALA A 258 21.18 -15.95 17.40
CA ALA A 258 21.71 -17.29 17.64
C ALA A 258 22.49 -17.89 16.46
N ASN A 259 22.34 -17.35 15.24
CA ASN A 259 22.94 -17.91 14.02
C ASN A 259 23.60 -16.81 13.17
N PRO A 260 24.74 -16.22 13.57
CA PRO A 260 25.30 -15.02 12.92
C PRO A 260 25.59 -15.18 11.41
N ASP A 261 26.16 -16.32 11.00
CA ASP A 261 26.46 -16.59 9.58
C ASP A 261 25.17 -16.79 8.77
N GLY A 262 24.21 -17.53 9.33
CA GLY A 262 22.87 -17.70 8.76
C GLY A 262 22.12 -16.37 8.67
N ALA A 263 22.28 -15.49 9.66
CA ALA A 263 21.68 -14.16 9.67
C ALA A 263 22.24 -13.27 8.57
N LYS A 264 23.56 -13.34 8.32
CA LYS A 264 24.20 -12.64 7.20
C LYS A 264 23.64 -13.12 5.87
N GLU A 265 23.57 -14.42 5.65
CA GLU A 265 23.03 -15.02 4.42
C GLU A 265 21.55 -14.67 4.23
N LEU A 266 20.72 -14.89 5.26
CA LEU A 266 19.30 -14.58 5.25
C LEU A 266 19.02 -13.10 4.98
N ARG A 267 19.72 -12.19 5.67
CA ARG A 267 19.55 -10.75 5.48
C ARG A 267 19.88 -10.34 4.05
N ARG A 268 20.92 -10.90 3.44
CA ARG A 268 21.34 -10.60 2.05
C ARG A 268 20.36 -11.07 0.99
N GLN A 269 19.44 -11.99 1.31
CA GLN A 269 18.33 -12.34 0.42
C GLN A 269 17.36 -11.15 0.22
N ASN A 270 17.28 -10.23 1.18
CA ASN A 270 16.61 -8.95 1.00
C ASN A 270 17.52 -7.95 0.29
N ARG A 271 17.48 -7.96 -1.05
CA ARG A 271 18.30 -7.07 -1.89
C ARG A 271 17.98 -5.59 -1.71
N SER A 272 16.78 -5.25 -1.20
CA SER A 272 16.40 -3.88 -0.87
C SER A 272 17.26 -3.30 0.25
N TYR A 273 17.71 -2.06 0.07
CA TYR A 273 18.46 -1.29 1.05
C TYR A 273 17.87 0.12 1.18
N VAL A 274 17.65 0.58 2.42
CA VAL A 274 17.10 1.90 2.75
C VAL A 274 18.19 2.82 3.25
N PHE A 275 18.19 4.05 2.75
CA PHE A 275 19.03 5.15 3.18
C PHE A 275 18.20 6.14 4.01
N PHE A 276 18.84 6.75 4.98
CA PHE A 276 18.19 7.64 5.94
C PHE A 276 18.64 9.08 5.78
N ARG A 277 17.95 9.97 6.49
CA ARG A 277 18.40 11.33 6.79
C ARG A 277 18.18 11.59 8.27
N GLU A 278 19.06 12.40 8.85
CA GLU A 278 18.85 12.92 10.20
C GLU A 278 17.71 13.94 10.18
N VAL A 279 16.88 13.92 11.23
CA VAL A 279 15.76 14.85 11.40
C VAL A 279 15.86 15.57 12.73
N GLN A 280 15.50 16.84 12.72
CA GLN A 280 15.47 17.67 13.93
C GLN A 280 14.11 17.48 14.61
N LEU A 281 13.99 16.40 15.38
CA LEU A 281 12.82 16.06 16.19
C LEU A 281 13.27 15.93 17.65
N SER A 282 12.49 16.48 18.57
CA SER A 282 12.72 16.27 20.00
C SER A 282 12.34 14.85 20.43
N ASP A 283 12.70 14.46 21.65
CA ASP A 283 12.32 13.15 22.21
C ASP A 283 10.81 13.00 22.41
N LYS A 284 10.07 14.12 22.47
CA LYS A 284 8.60 14.14 22.59
C LYS A 284 7.90 14.05 21.24
N ASP A 285 8.62 14.27 20.14
CA ASP A 285 8.04 14.23 18.81
C ASP A 285 7.98 12.81 18.25
N GLU A 286 6.90 12.54 17.50
CA GLU A 286 6.72 11.29 16.78
C GLU A 286 7.41 11.31 15.41
N ALA A 287 7.67 10.12 14.86
CA ALA A 287 8.27 9.99 13.53
C ALA A 287 7.41 10.69 12.46
N VAL A 288 8.06 11.27 11.45
CA VAL A 288 7.38 11.87 10.28
C VAL A 288 7.11 10.81 9.23
N GLY A 289 5.83 10.60 8.90
CA GLY A 289 5.39 9.64 7.88
C GLY A 289 5.66 10.12 6.46
N ALA A 290 5.43 9.25 5.47
CA ALA A 290 5.65 9.55 4.06
C ALA A 290 4.76 10.69 3.49
N GLN A 291 3.71 11.12 4.20
CA GLN A 291 2.97 12.34 3.88
C GLN A 291 3.75 13.63 4.21
N GLY A 292 4.79 13.55 5.05
CA GLY A 292 5.52 14.71 5.57
C GLY A 292 4.87 15.34 6.81
N VAL A 293 4.02 14.60 7.53
CA VAL A 293 3.42 15.02 8.80
C VAL A 293 3.82 14.05 9.91
N PRO A 294 3.87 14.51 11.19
CA PRO A 294 4.08 13.61 12.31
C PRO A 294 3.02 12.52 12.36
N LEU A 295 3.44 11.29 12.63
CA LEU A 295 2.56 10.16 12.92
C LEU A 295 1.96 10.31 14.31
N THR A 296 0.86 9.62 14.55
CA THR A 296 0.13 9.58 15.82
C THR A 296 -0.08 8.11 16.19
N PRO A 297 0.48 7.64 17.31
CA PRO A 297 0.30 6.27 17.79
C PRO A 297 -1.19 5.88 17.86
N GLY A 298 -1.54 4.72 17.33
CA GLY A 298 -2.92 4.21 17.29
C GLY A 298 -3.87 4.99 16.38
N ARG A 299 -3.39 5.98 15.60
CA ARG A 299 -4.20 6.81 14.71
C ARG A 299 -3.63 6.96 13.31
N SER A 300 -2.34 6.70 13.10
CA SER A 300 -1.72 6.70 11.78
C SER A 300 -1.60 5.30 11.22
N ILE A 301 -1.81 5.18 9.91
CA ILE A 301 -1.58 3.95 9.18
C ILE A 301 -0.72 4.18 7.94
N ALA A 302 0.08 3.18 7.62
CA ALA A 302 0.68 3.02 6.30
C ALA A 302 -0.30 2.33 5.36
N VAL A 303 -0.43 2.82 4.13
CA VAL A 303 -1.34 2.25 3.11
C VAL A 303 -0.65 2.08 1.76
N ASP A 304 -1.29 1.36 0.84
CA ASP A 304 -0.85 1.28 -0.55
C ASP A 304 -0.95 2.66 -1.22
N LYS A 305 0.20 3.33 -1.39
CA LYS A 305 0.30 4.63 -2.04
C LYS A 305 -0.12 4.59 -3.51
N SER A 306 -0.20 3.45 -4.18
CA SER A 306 -0.68 3.41 -5.56
C SER A 306 -2.20 3.52 -5.65
N LEU A 307 -2.93 3.07 -4.63
CA LEU A 307 -4.39 3.08 -4.58
C LEU A 307 -4.94 4.27 -3.79
N HIS A 308 -4.34 4.55 -2.63
CA HIS A 308 -4.89 5.51 -1.67
C HIS A 308 -4.21 6.87 -1.71
N VAL A 309 -4.92 7.90 -1.26
CA VAL A 309 -4.40 9.26 -1.10
C VAL A 309 -4.08 9.48 0.37
N TYR A 310 -2.94 10.11 0.69
CA TYR A 310 -2.64 10.44 2.09
C TYR A 310 -3.68 11.40 2.68
N GLY A 311 -3.95 11.24 3.96
CA GLY A 311 -5.02 11.89 4.70
C GLY A 311 -6.37 11.17 4.61
N THR A 312 -6.51 10.11 3.83
CA THR A 312 -7.76 9.34 3.76
C THR A 312 -8.03 8.69 5.13
N PRO A 313 -9.21 8.92 5.75
CA PRO A 313 -9.58 8.26 6.99
C PRO A 313 -10.12 6.85 6.73
N PHE A 314 -9.72 5.90 7.56
CA PHE A 314 -10.20 4.52 7.57
C PHE A 314 -10.60 4.14 8.99
N PHE A 315 -11.81 3.66 9.16
CA PHE A 315 -12.23 3.01 10.38
C PHE A 315 -11.89 1.52 10.29
N ILE A 316 -11.07 1.05 11.23
CA ILE A 316 -10.59 -0.34 11.29
C ILE A 316 -11.26 -0.99 12.50
N ALA A 317 -11.93 -2.12 12.26
CA ALA A 317 -12.74 -2.81 13.26
C ALA A 317 -12.42 -4.31 13.34
N GLY A 318 -12.35 -4.85 14.55
CA GLY A 318 -12.08 -6.27 14.83
C GLY A 318 -11.46 -6.47 16.22
N GLU A 319 -10.66 -7.52 16.38
CA GLU A 319 -9.95 -7.85 17.62
C GLU A 319 -8.45 -7.90 17.37
N LEU A 320 -7.65 -7.35 18.30
CA LEU A 320 -6.19 -7.38 18.25
C LEU A 320 -5.57 -7.84 19.58
N PRO A 321 -4.41 -8.51 19.54
CA PRO A 321 -3.63 -8.90 20.72
C PRO A 321 -2.80 -7.72 21.26
N LEU A 322 -3.49 -6.71 21.83
CA LEU A 322 -2.84 -5.49 22.30
C LEU A 322 -2.13 -5.68 23.64
N GLU A 323 -2.68 -6.50 24.53
CA GLU A 323 -2.16 -6.71 25.89
C GLU A 323 -1.20 -7.91 25.91
N SER A 324 -1.64 -9.05 25.39
CA SER A 324 -0.86 -10.30 25.32
C SER A 324 -1.06 -10.99 23.95
N GLU A 325 -0.25 -12.01 23.64
CA GLU A 325 -0.39 -12.76 22.38
C GLU A 325 -1.75 -13.45 22.21
N GLN A 326 -2.40 -13.79 23.32
CA GLN A 326 -3.69 -14.47 23.34
C GLN A 326 -4.86 -13.49 23.56
N SER A 327 -4.59 -12.20 23.81
CA SER A 327 -5.65 -11.25 24.10
C SER A 327 -6.50 -10.98 22.85
N LYS A 328 -7.81 -10.85 23.06
CA LYS A 328 -8.77 -10.46 22.01
C LYS A 328 -9.34 -9.10 22.35
N THR A 329 -8.49 -8.08 22.27
CA THR A 329 -8.87 -6.72 22.66
C THR A 329 -9.71 -6.11 21.53
N PRO A 330 -10.96 -5.66 21.78
CA PRO A 330 -11.76 -4.98 20.78
C PRO A 330 -11.02 -3.75 20.25
N PHE A 331 -10.89 -3.66 18.93
CA PHE A 331 -10.20 -2.59 18.24
C PHE A 331 -11.16 -1.91 17.27
N HIS A 332 -11.63 -0.72 17.64
CA HIS A 332 -12.54 0.12 16.87
C HIS A 332 -11.93 1.51 16.77
N ARG A 333 -11.18 1.78 15.70
CA ARG A 333 -10.40 3.02 15.58
C ARG A 333 -10.58 3.67 14.22
N LEU A 334 -10.95 4.95 14.23
CA LEU A 334 -10.75 5.82 13.08
C LEU A 334 -9.27 6.23 13.02
N MET A 335 -8.63 5.86 11.91
CA MET A 335 -7.21 6.08 11.64
C MET A 335 -7.03 6.82 10.32
N VAL A 336 -5.84 7.35 10.06
CA VAL A 336 -5.55 8.24 8.93
C VAL A 336 -4.34 7.72 8.17
N ALA A 337 -4.49 7.60 6.85
CA ALA A 337 -3.42 7.23 5.94
C ALA A 337 -2.33 8.32 5.86
N GLN A 338 -1.31 8.26 6.70
CA GLN A 338 -0.24 9.27 6.78
C GLN A 338 1.11 8.74 6.29
N ASP A 339 1.16 7.45 5.98
CA ASP A 339 2.38 6.76 5.64
C ASP A 339 2.19 5.70 4.54
N THR A 340 3.27 5.04 4.14
CA THR A 340 3.26 3.94 3.18
C THR A 340 4.47 3.02 3.39
N GLY A 341 4.34 1.76 2.98
CA GLY A 341 5.45 0.82 2.95
C GLY A 341 5.42 -0.01 1.67
N SER A 342 6.58 -0.48 1.21
CA SER A 342 6.69 -1.30 -0.01
C SER A 342 5.96 -2.63 0.10
N ALA A 343 5.84 -3.19 1.31
CA ALA A 343 5.10 -4.41 1.62
C ALA A 343 3.59 -4.18 1.84
N ILE A 344 3.14 -2.92 1.84
CA ILE A 344 1.75 -2.55 2.10
C ILE A 344 1.04 -2.38 0.75
N VAL A 345 0.52 -3.48 0.22
CA VAL A 345 -0.07 -3.55 -1.12
C VAL A 345 -1.50 -4.09 -1.07
N GLY A 346 -2.42 -3.37 -1.72
CA GLY A 346 -3.82 -3.75 -1.85
C GLY A 346 -4.82 -2.74 -1.25
N PRO A 347 -6.11 -2.88 -1.61
CA PRO A 347 -7.14 -1.88 -1.29
C PRO A 347 -7.54 -1.85 0.18
N ALA A 348 -7.49 -2.99 0.89
CA ALA A 348 -7.78 -3.11 2.32
C ALA A 348 -6.59 -3.72 3.05
N ARG A 349 -5.43 -3.06 2.94
CA ARG A 349 -4.17 -3.46 3.59
C ARG A 349 -3.59 -2.24 4.29
N ALA A 350 -3.33 -2.35 5.60
CA ALA A 350 -2.73 -1.26 6.37
C ALA A 350 -1.69 -1.76 7.38
N ASP A 351 -0.67 -0.94 7.64
CA ASP A 351 0.25 -1.13 8.76
C ASP A 351 -0.11 -0.11 9.85
N LEU A 352 -0.35 -0.57 11.08
CA LEU A 352 -0.79 0.28 12.19
C LEU A 352 0.43 0.83 12.93
N TYR A 353 0.51 2.16 13.07
CA TYR A 353 1.60 2.78 13.82
C TYR A 353 1.33 2.74 15.33
N PHE A 354 2.23 2.14 16.11
CA PHE A 354 2.08 2.01 17.57
C PHE A 354 2.91 3.00 18.40
N GLY A 355 3.69 3.87 17.76
CA GLY A 355 4.58 4.81 18.46
C GLY A 355 6.02 4.33 18.51
N ALA A 356 6.76 4.76 19.52
CA ALA A 356 8.18 4.49 19.65
C ALA A 356 8.52 3.56 20.83
N GLY A 357 9.64 2.84 20.70
CA GLY A 357 10.21 2.06 21.80
C GLY A 357 9.76 0.61 21.88
N ASN A 358 10.20 -0.07 22.94
CA ASN A 358 10.10 -1.52 23.08
C ASN A 358 8.65 -2.00 23.22
N GLU A 359 7.82 -1.28 23.99
CA GLU A 359 6.40 -1.62 24.16
C GLU A 359 5.64 -1.53 22.84
N ALA A 360 5.84 -0.44 22.09
CA ALA A 360 5.29 -0.27 20.75
C ALA A 360 5.75 -1.39 19.80
N GLY A 361 7.02 -1.78 19.88
CA GLY A 361 7.57 -2.89 19.09
C GLY A 361 7.00 -4.25 19.47
N ALA A 362 6.76 -4.50 20.76
CA ALA A 362 6.14 -5.72 21.25
C ALA A 362 4.70 -5.85 20.71
N VAL A 363 3.90 -4.78 20.82
CA VAL A 363 2.54 -4.77 20.27
C VAL A 363 2.57 -4.93 18.75
N ALA A 364 3.35 -4.11 18.05
CA ALA A 364 3.46 -4.13 16.59
C ALA A 364 3.84 -5.51 16.03
N GLY A 365 4.81 -6.18 16.68
CA GLY A 365 5.29 -7.50 16.27
C GLY A 365 4.27 -8.63 16.35
N ARG A 366 3.22 -8.47 17.17
CA ARG A 366 2.12 -9.43 17.29
C ARG A 366 1.03 -9.23 16.25
N ILE A 367 0.97 -8.07 15.59
CA ILE A 367 -0.15 -7.75 14.71
C ILE A 367 0.02 -8.43 13.35
N ARG A 368 -0.87 -9.38 13.08
CA ARG A 368 -1.04 -10.05 11.78
C ARG A 368 -2.48 -10.55 11.64
N HIS A 369 -3.42 -9.63 11.46
CA HIS A 369 -4.85 -9.93 11.66
C HIS A 369 -5.70 -9.51 10.47
N LYS A 370 -6.77 -10.29 10.23
CA LYS A 370 -7.87 -9.86 9.37
C LYS A 370 -8.72 -8.85 10.14
N MET A 371 -9.07 -7.76 9.49
CA MET A 371 -9.87 -6.69 10.10
C MET A 371 -10.85 -6.14 9.07
N ARG A 372 -11.99 -5.64 9.54
CA ARG A 372 -12.95 -4.94 8.69
C ARG A 372 -12.47 -3.52 8.43
N PHE A 373 -12.51 -3.09 7.17
CA PHE A 373 -12.10 -1.75 6.74
C PHE A 373 -13.30 -0.97 6.25
N VAL A 374 -13.49 0.22 6.82
CA VAL A 374 -14.48 1.19 6.32
C VAL A 374 -13.72 2.47 5.95
N MET A 375 -13.60 2.73 4.66
CA MET A 375 -13.03 3.97 4.14
C MET A 375 -14.06 5.11 4.27
N LEU A 376 -13.63 6.27 4.77
CA LEU A 376 -14.48 7.46 4.81
C LEU A 376 -14.31 8.21 3.48
N LEU A 377 -15.29 8.05 2.59
CA LEU A 377 -15.33 8.68 1.28
C LEU A 377 -15.85 10.12 1.40
N PRO A 378 -15.13 11.14 0.88
CA PRO A 378 -15.65 12.50 0.86
C PRO A 378 -16.98 12.60 0.10
N ASN A 379 -17.94 13.38 0.60
CA ASN A 379 -19.27 13.50 -0.02
C ASN A 379 -19.26 13.98 -1.47
N SER A 380 -18.19 14.65 -1.93
CA SER A 380 -18.05 15.06 -3.34
C SER A 380 -17.89 13.90 -4.31
N LEU A 381 -17.58 12.70 -3.81
CA LEU A 381 -17.51 11.44 -4.56
C LEU A 381 -18.73 10.54 -4.28
N ASP A 382 -19.75 11.04 -3.57
CA ASP A 382 -20.96 10.28 -3.27
C ASP A 382 -21.73 9.99 -4.57
N PRO A 383 -21.85 8.71 -4.96
CA PRO A 383 -22.54 8.30 -6.18
C PRO A 383 -24.05 8.43 -6.07
N VAL A 384 -24.63 8.44 -4.87
CA VAL A 384 -26.07 8.65 -4.67
C VAL A 384 -26.42 10.11 -4.94
N ALA A 385 -25.55 11.04 -4.56
CA ALA A 385 -25.72 12.46 -4.86
C ALA A 385 -25.62 12.76 -6.37
N GLN A 386 -24.73 12.08 -7.10
CA GLN A 386 -24.67 12.17 -8.57
C GLN A 386 -25.84 11.43 -9.25
N GLY A 387 -26.24 10.27 -8.75
CA GLY A 387 -27.34 9.46 -9.28
C GLY A 387 -28.72 10.13 -9.15
N ARG A 388 -28.91 11.04 -8.18
CA ARG A 388 -30.13 11.86 -8.07
C ARG A 388 -30.37 12.79 -9.27
N ASN A 389 -29.30 13.23 -9.93
CA ASN A 389 -29.36 14.11 -11.09
C ASN A 389 -29.21 13.37 -12.42
N MET A 390 -29.06 12.03 -12.39
CA MET A 390 -29.03 11.22 -13.61
C MET A 390 -30.46 10.98 -14.10
N PRO A 391 -30.77 11.25 -15.39
CA PRO A 391 -32.05 10.88 -15.96
C PRO A 391 -32.22 9.36 -15.86
N LEU A 392 -33.40 8.93 -15.39
CA LEU A 392 -33.75 7.51 -15.33
C LEU A 392 -33.59 6.88 -16.73
N PRO A 393 -33.12 5.62 -16.83
CA PRO A 393 -33.15 4.90 -18.10
C PRO A 393 -34.56 4.91 -18.67
N LYS A 394 -34.68 5.11 -19.98
CA LYS A 394 -35.99 5.02 -20.66
C LYS A 394 -36.64 3.68 -20.28
N ALA A 395 -37.91 3.74 -19.88
CA ALA A 395 -38.67 2.55 -19.53
C ALA A 395 -38.53 1.50 -20.65
N ARG A 396 -38.25 0.26 -20.26
CA ARG A 396 -38.15 -0.85 -21.20
C ARG A 396 -39.45 -0.89 -22.02
N PRO A 397 -39.41 -0.87 -23.37
CA PRO A 397 -40.63 -0.94 -24.15
C PRO A 397 -41.40 -2.19 -23.75
N SER A 398 -42.70 -2.02 -23.47
CA SER A 398 -43.55 -3.12 -23.02
C SER A 398 -43.47 -4.30 -24.00
N ASN A 399 -43.62 -5.53 -23.50
CA ASN A 399 -43.61 -6.76 -24.30
C ASN A 399 -44.65 -6.79 -25.44
N LYS A 400 -45.55 -5.80 -25.53
CA LYS A 400 -46.46 -5.61 -26.66
C LYS A 400 -45.79 -5.01 -27.91
N ILE A 401 -44.72 -4.23 -27.76
CA ILE A 401 -44.03 -3.57 -28.89
C ILE A 401 -42.98 -4.49 -29.52
N ALA A 402 -42.31 -5.32 -28.71
CA ALA A 402 -41.31 -6.28 -29.19
C ALA A 402 -41.89 -7.35 -30.13
N LYS A 403 -43.21 -7.63 -30.05
CA LYS A 403 -43.88 -8.58 -30.96
C LYS A 403 -44.22 -7.96 -32.32
N THR A 404 -44.35 -6.64 -32.44
CA THR A 404 -44.73 -5.98 -33.69
C THR A 404 -43.53 -5.80 -34.63
N GLU A 405 -42.33 -5.58 -34.09
CA GLU A 405 -41.10 -5.49 -34.90
C GLU A 405 -40.59 -6.86 -35.36
N ALA A 406 -40.79 -7.93 -34.57
CA ALA A 406 -40.42 -9.29 -34.99
C ALA A 406 -41.31 -9.82 -36.14
N ALA A 407 -42.54 -9.33 -36.27
CA ALA A 407 -43.49 -9.76 -37.29
C ALA A 407 -43.25 -9.11 -38.67
N SER A 408 -42.61 -7.93 -38.74
CA SER A 408 -42.36 -7.25 -40.02
C SER A 408 -41.12 -7.77 -40.76
N VAL A 409 -40.19 -8.41 -40.05
CA VAL A 409 -38.92 -8.92 -40.63
C VAL A 409 -39.10 -10.34 -41.22
N ALA A 410 -40.13 -11.09 -40.81
CA ALA A 410 -40.34 -12.48 -41.24
C ALA A 410 -40.96 -12.64 -42.65
N SER A 411 -41.42 -11.56 -43.30
CA SER A 411 -42.18 -11.65 -44.57
C SER A 411 -41.37 -11.33 -45.85
N ALA A 412 -40.03 -11.27 -45.79
CA ALA A 412 -39.22 -10.77 -46.91
C ALA A 412 -38.10 -11.71 -47.41
N ILE A 413 -38.27 -13.04 -47.35
CA ILE A 413 -37.31 -13.98 -47.97
C ILE A 413 -38.06 -15.07 -48.77
N PRO A 414 -37.96 -15.13 -50.12
CA PRO A 414 -38.50 -16.25 -50.90
C PRO A 414 -37.56 -17.47 -50.84
N LEU A 415 -38.13 -18.65 -50.61
CA LEU A 415 -37.43 -19.95 -50.65
C LEU A 415 -37.12 -20.39 -52.10
N PRO A 416 -35.94 -20.94 -52.40
CA PRO A 416 -35.63 -21.48 -53.73
C PRO A 416 -36.18 -22.91 -53.90
N GLN A 417 -36.75 -23.18 -55.08
CA GLN A 417 -37.28 -24.49 -55.49
C GLN A 417 -36.19 -25.52 -55.82
N ALA A 418 -36.44 -26.78 -55.47
CA ALA A 418 -35.58 -27.93 -55.70
C ALA A 418 -35.64 -28.46 -57.13
N ARG A 419 -34.52 -29.00 -57.65
CA ARG A 419 -34.46 -29.88 -58.84
C ARG A 419 -33.78 -31.20 -58.49
N PRO A 420 -34.15 -32.34 -59.13
CA PRO A 420 -33.82 -33.68 -58.66
C PRO A 420 -32.52 -34.27 -59.26
N VAL A 421 -32.13 -35.38 -58.64
CA VAL A 421 -30.88 -36.17 -58.70
C VAL A 421 -30.73 -36.98 -59.99
N ALA A 422 -29.47 -37.21 -60.43
CA ALA A 422 -29.11 -38.39 -61.23
C ALA A 422 -27.77 -39.02 -60.77
N ALA A 423 -27.74 -40.35 -60.83
CA ALA A 423 -26.77 -41.28 -60.29
C ALA A 423 -25.43 -41.34 -61.06
N ASN A 424 -24.32 -41.78 -60.44
CA ASN A 424 -23.84 -43.18 -60.50
C ASN A 424 -22.55 -43.41 -59.70
N ARG A 425 -22.22 -44.69 -59.54
CA ARG A 425 -21.40 -45.36 -58.51
C ARG A 425 -19.89 -45.50 -58.93
N PRO A 426 -19.02 -46.28 -58.25
CA PRO A 426 -17.74 -45.82 -57.68
C PRO A 426 -16.48 -46.51 -58.25
N ALA A 427 -15.26 -46.16 -57.80
CA ALA A 427 -14.17 -47.14 -57.59
C ALA A 427 -12.89 -46.52 -56.98
N HIS A 428 -12.50 -47.10 -55.84
CA HIS A 428 -11.16 -47.60 -55.47
C HIS A 428 -9.90 -46.71 -55.28
N ARG A 429 -9.23 -47.10 -54.18
CA ARG A 429 -7.78 -47.27 -53.92
C ARG A 429 -7.01 -46.12 -53.24
N ALA A 430 -6.68 -46.38 -51.98
CA ALA A 430 -5.41 -46.01 -51.33
C ALA A 430 -4.24 -46.82 -51.97
N PRO A 431 -2.93 -46.51 -51.77
CA PRO A 431 -2.29 -46.66 -50.44
C PRO A 431 -1.02 -45.80 -50.12
N SER A 432 -0.67 -45.85 -48.81
CA SER A 432 0.67 -46.06 -48.20
C SER A 432 1.85 -45.06 -48.27
N HIS A 433 2.30 -44.70 -47.05
CA HIS A 433 3.66 -44.74 -46.47
C HIS A 433 4.90 -44.21 -47.20
N ARG A 434 5.71 -43.41 -46.48
CA ARG A 434 7.03 -43.88 -45.95
C ARG A 434 7.66 -42.94 -44.92
N ARG A 435 8.19 -43.55 -43.85
CA ARG A 435 9.26 -43.03 -42.97
C ARG A 435 10.62 -43.22 -43.65
N HIS A 436 11.62 -42.42 -43.30
CA HIS A 436 12.99 -42.92 -43.12
C HIS A 436 13.78 -42.12 -42.08
N ARG A 437 14.58 -42.88 -41.33
CA ARG A 437 15.56 -42.53 -40.29
C ARG A 437 16.97 -42.68 -40.88
N SER A 438 17.98 -42.18 -40.14
CA SER A 438 19.46 -42.34 -40.21
C SER A 438 20.19 -41.15 -40.85
N GLY A 439 21.28 -40.58 -40.32
CA GLY A 439 22.13 -40.91 -39.17
C GLY A 439 23.54 -40.37 -39.43
N ARG A 440 24.15 -39.70 -38.45
CA ARG A 440 25.59 -39.75 -38.09
C ARG A 440 25.81 -38.90 -36.85
#